data_AF-A0A507R6R6-F1
#
_entry.id   AF-A0A507R6R6-F1
#
_cell.length_a   1.000
_cell.length_b   1.000
_cell.length_c   1.000
_cell.angle_alpha   90.00
_cell.angle_beta   90.00
_cell.angle_gamma   90.00
#
_symmetry.space_group_name_H-M   'P 1'
#
loop_
_entity.id
_entity.type
_entity.pdbx_description
1 polymer ?
#
loop_
_entity_poly.entity_id
_entity_poly.type
_entity_poly.pdbx_seq_one_letter_code
_entity_poly.pdbx_strand_id
1 'polypeptide(L)'
;MAGQIGKEIYKLSARPFILEREGNYEEAIKVYKDAIEALDTTAKKYKKGSMPKINRKMFERQVQVHRERLAYLEELKQKGTFENIIRPPTILDAMEELEEQEGDGQLTLSQVRWTSSDIICIADPIILQIRRDLHSHQKDADQKDSEVPSHLKPFVNVADSSQIPFFTPTLPSTAEPVTYRISNSSELVALGKRSHWIFVKDSTNTHVLYALQAVWSDEAPIVEAILRRAGEFLPQVGAVTVRLRKTRGGSFRLVTSTIPDIGTIVEIPDGEARRKDWSPRRFQYGGRNFVWKSGRADGKRADGGVFRSFAWETLYETKRVWPKSGSKTGKMEDETAGPRLCWGEKGRENGALSSIHMVGGLDMQFREHLLAAQLARLVRCSLPPKKEEPPAAGALETVSAGLGLLSLLAG
;
A
#
# COMPACT_ATOMS: atom_id res chain seq x y z
N MET A 1 -16.92 -23.86 11.09
CA MET A 1 -17.92 -22.90 10.59
C MET A 1 -17.31 -21.57 10.17
N ALA A 2 -16.51 -20.92 11.01
CA ALA A 2 -15.97 -19.59 10.71
C ALA A 2 -15.07 -19.50 9.45
N GLY A 3 -14.26 -20.52 9.17
CA GLY A 3 -13.48 -20.60 7.92
C GLY A 3 -14.32 -20.75 6.63
N GLN A 4 -15.55 -21.25 6.72
CA GLN A 4 -16.46 -21.37 5.59
C GLN A 4 -17.16 -20.03 5.31
N ILE A 5 -17.54 -19.31 6.38
CA ILE A 5 -18.12 -17.95 6.30
C ILE A 5 -17.13 -16.97 5.66
N GLY A 6 -15.84 -17.05 6.01
CA GLY A 6 -14.80 -16.20 5.39
C GLY A 6 -14.62 -16.44 3.89
N LYS A 7 -14.71 -17.70 3.45
CA LYS A 7 -14.62 -18.07 2.03
C LYS A 7 -15.83 -17.57 1.24
N GLU A 8 -17.04 -17.69 1.80
CA GLU A 8 -18.26 -17.20 1.14
C GLU A 8 -18.28 -15.67 1.05
N ILE A 9 -17.85 -14.95 2.10
CA ILE A 9 -17.72 -13.49 2.05
C ILE A 9 -16.68 -13.06 1.00
N TYR A 10 -15.55 -13.76 0.90
CA TYR A 10 -14.55 -13.50 -0.15
C TYR A 10 -15.12 -13.70 -1.55
N LYS A 11 -15.86 -14.79 -1.77
CA LYS A 11 -16.50 -15.01 -3.07
C LYS A 11 -17.45 -13.87 -3.41
N LEU A 12 -18.29 -13.44 -2.45
CA LEU A 12 -19.23 -12.36 -2.68
C LEU A 12 -18.55 -11.02 -3.00
N SER A 13 -17.44 -10.68 -2.32
CA SER A 13 -16.75 -9.41 -2.54
C SER A 13 -15.81 -9.42 -3.74
N ALA A 14 -15.02 -10.47 -3.93
CA ALA A 14 -13.95 -10.49 -4.93
C ALA A 14 -14.42 -11.05 -6.29
N ARG A 15 -15.36 -12.01 -6.33
CA ARG A 15 -15.72 -12.72 -7.58
C ARG A 15 -16.17 -11.81 -8.71
N PRO A 16 -16.99 -10.76 -8.50
CA PRO A 16 -17.34 -9.84 -9.58
C PRO A 16 -16.11 -9.22 -10.27
N PHE A 17 -15.12 -8.78 -9.49
CA PHE A 17 -13.89 -8.20 -10.01
C PHE A 17 -13.03 -9.24 -10.76
N ILE A 18 -13.01 -10.48 -10.28
CA ILE A 18 -12.32 -11.59 -10.97
C ILE A 18 -12.95 -11.83 -12.35
N LEU A 19 -14.28 -11.83 -12.44
CA LEU A 19 -14.99 -11.98 -13.71
C LEU A 19 -14.73 -10.82 -14.68
N GLU A 20 -14.65 -9.58 -14.16
CA GLU A 20 -14.25 -8.42 -14.99
C GLU A 20 -12.85 -8.58 -15.58
N ARG A 21 -11.93 -9.16 -14.81
CA ARG A 21 -10.58 -9.45 -15.28
C ARG A 21 -10.57 -10.55 -16.34
N GLU A 22 -11.35 -11.61 -16.13
CA GLU A 22 -11.56 -12.70 -17.11
C GLU A 22 -12.24 -12.22 -18.40
N GLY A 23 -12.69 -10.95 -18.46
CA GLY A 23 -13.40 -10.38 -19.60
C GLY A 23 -14.88 -10.80 -19.68
N ASN A 24 -15.38 -11.49 -18.67
CA ASN A 24 -16.76 -11.97 -18.61
C ASN A 24 -17.68 -10.93 -17.95
N TYR A 25 -17.88 -9.81 -18.65
CA TYR A 25 -18.58 -8.64 -18.12
C TYR A 25 -20.08 -8.89 -17.88
N GLU A 26 -20.73 -9.68 -18.73
CA GLU A 26 -22.14 -10.03 -18.58
C GLU A 26 -22.39 -10.82 -17.30
N GLU A 27 -21.52 -11.78 -16.98
CA GLU A 27 -21.60 -12.54 -15.75
C GLU A 27 -21.18 -11.68 -14.55
N ALA A 28 -20.15 -10.85 -14.69
CA ALA A 28 -19.74 -9.91 -13.64
C ALA A 28 -20.92 -9.02 -13.21
N ILE A 29 -21.70 -8.47 -14.15
CA ILE A 29 -22.89 -7.65 -13.88
C ILE A 29 -23.92 -8.42 -13.05
N LYS A 30 -24.17 -9.70 -13.34
CA LYS A 30 -25.11 -10.53 -12.56
C LYS A 30 -24.57 -10.74 -11.15
N VAL A 31 -23.32 -11.17 -11.02
CA VAL A 31 -22.71 -11.45 -9.72
C VAL A 31 -22.59 -10.17 -8.87
N TYR A 32 -22.41 -8.99 -9.47
CA TYR A 32 -22.49 -7.71 -8.76
C TYR A 32 -23.86 -7.49 -8.11
N LYS A 33 -24.96 -7.78 -8.82
CA LYS A 33 -26.33 -7.64 -8.28
C LYS A 33 -26.54 -8.57 -7.08
N ASP A 34 -26.15 -9.83 -7.23
CA ASP A 34 -26.25 -10.85 -6.18
C ASP A 34 -25.39 -10.48 -4.96
N ALA A 35 -24.15 -10.03 -5.19
CA ALA A 35 -23.24 -9.59 -4.15
C ALA A 35 -23.79 -8.38 -3.37
N ILE A 36 -24.35 -7.39 -4.07
CA ILE A 36 -24.99 -6.22 -3.45
C ILE A 36 -26.13 -6.65 -2.54
N GLU A 37 -27.03 -7.53 -3.02
CA GLU A 37 -28.16 -8.01 -2.22
C GLU A 37 -27.69 -8.78 -0.98
N ALA A 38 -26.76 -9.73 -1.16
CA ALA A 38 -26.25 -10.57 -0.08
C ALA A 38 -25.51 -9.76 1.00
N LEU A 39 -24.63 -8.85 0.59
CA LEU A 39 -23.84 -8.01 1.51
C LEU A 39 -24.71 -6.95 2.20
N ASP A 40 -25.68 -6.34 1.51
CA ASP A 40 -26.62 -5.38 2.10
C ASP A 40 -27.54 -6.06 3.13
N THR A 41 -28.05 -7.26 2.81
CA THR A 41 -28.78 -8.11 3.75
C THR A 41 -27.93 -8.46 4.98
N THR A 42 -26.66 -8.81 4.78
CA THR A 42 -25.72 -9.12 5.87
C THR A 42 -25.45 -7.89 6.75
N ALA A 43 -25.21 -6.73 6.15
CA ALA A 43 -25.02 -5.46 6.88
C ALA A 43 -26.26 -5.10 7.72
N LYS A 44 -27.47 -5.30 7.18
CA LYS A 44 -28.74 -5.09 7.90
C LYS A 44 -28.90 -6.06 9.08
N LYS A 45 -28.53 -7.33 8.93
CA LYS A 45 -28.52 -8.31 10.04
C LYS A 45 -27.55 -7.86 11.13
N TYR A 46 -26.33 -7.44 10.76
CA TYR A 46 -25.34 -6.94 11.70
C TYR A 46 -25.74 -5.62 12.37
N LYS A 47 -26.58 -4.80 11.73
CA LYS A 47 -27.18 -3.63 12.36
C LYS A 47 -28.10 -3.99 13.53
N LYS A 48 -28.82 -5.11 13.43
CA LYS A 48 -29.75 -5.61 14.45
C LYS A 48 -29.07 -6.47 15.52
N GLY A 49 -27.91 -7.06 15.22
CA GLY A 49 -27.12 -7.87 16.14
C GLY A 49 -26.08 -7.09 16.95
N SER A 50 -25.23 -7.83 17.67
CA SER A 50 -24.15 -7.29 18.54
C SER A 50 -22.84 -6.96 17.79
N MET A 51 -22.89 -6.79 16.46
CA MET A 51 -21.65 -6.61 15.69
C MET A 51 -21.09 -5.19 15.86
N PRO A 52 -19.76 -5.03 16.07
CA PRO A 52 -19.14 -3.72 16.13
C PRO A 52 -19.45 -2.88 14.88
N LYS A 53 -19.80 -1.61 15.10
CA LYS A 53 -20.18 -0.68 14.03
C LYS A 53 -19.11 -0.55 12.94
N ILE A 54 -17.83 -0.60 13.33
CA ILE A 54 -16.69 -0.56 12.40
C ILE A 54 -16.75 -1.71 11.37
N ASN A 55 -17.12 -2.92 11.80
CA ASN A 55 -17.22 -4.08 10.92
C ASN A 55 -18.41 -3.95 9.98
N ARG A 56 -19.59 -3.59 10.53
CA ARG A 56 -20.79 -3.34 9.72
C ARG A 56 -20.52 -2.31 8.62
N LYS A 57 -19.78 -1.25 8.95
CA LYS A 57 -19.41 -0.21 7.99
C LYS A 57 -18.53 -0.72 6.85
N MET A 58 -17.68 -1.72 7.08
CA MET A 58 -16.93 -2.33 5.99
C MET A 58 -17.84 -3.01 4.96
N PHE A 59 -18.92 -3.68 5.39
CA PHE A 59 -19.94 -4.23 4.48
C PHE A 59 -20.68 -3.13 3.73
N GLU A 60 -21.15 -2.09 4.44
CA GLU A 60 -21.81 -0.95 3.81
C GLU A 60 -20.92 -0.28 2.75
N ARG A 61 -19.60 -0.20 2.98
CA ARG A 61 -18.62 0.34 2.03
C ARG A 61 -18.36 -0.59 0.85
N GLN A 62 -18.20 -1.89 1.07
CA GLN A 62 -18.05 -2.86 -0.03
C GLN A 62 -19.27 -2.84 -0.96
N VAL A 63 -20.48 -2.76 -0.39
CA VAL A 63 -21.73 -2.60 -1.16
C VAL A 63 -21.73 -1.31 -1.98
N GLN A 64 -21.26 -0.20 -1.40
CA GLN A 64 -21.15 1.07 -2.14
C GLN A 64 -20.22 0.94 -3.35
N VAL A 65 -19.03 0.34 -3.17
CA VAL A 65 -18.09 0.10 -4.27
C VAL A 65 -18.73 -0.78 -5.36
N HIS A 66 -19.44 -1.84 -4.98
CA HIS A 66 -20.15 -2.68 -5.94
C HIS A 66 -21.24 -1.93 -6.69
N ARG A 67 -22.02 -1.07 -6.03
CA ARG A 67 -23.06 -0.26 -6.69
C ARG A 67 -22.46 0.72 -7.71
N GLU A 68 -21.39 1.41 -7.32
CA GLU A 68 -20.67 2.33 -8.20
C GLU A 68 -20.08 1.58 -9.40
N ARG A 69 -19.53 0.38 -9.17
CA ARG A 69 -18.95 -0.45 -10.24
C ARG A 69 -20.00 -1.04 -11.17
N LEU A 70 -21.11 -1.53 -10.63
CA LEU A 70 -22.24 -2.04 -11.41
C LEU A 70 -22.81 -0.97 -12.33
N ALA A 71 -23.03 0.25 -11.82
CA ALA A 71 -23.54 1.36 -12.63
C ALA A 71 -22.61 1.67 -13.82
N TYR A 72 -21.29 1.66 -13.59
CA TYR A 72 -20.30 1.86 -14.64
C TYR A 72 -20.33 0.73 -15.69
N LEU A 73 -20.40 -0.53 -15.27
CA LEU A 73 -20.50 -1.66 -16.19
C LEU A 73 -21.80 -1.65 -17.01
N GLU A 74 -22.91 -1.29 -16.40
CA GLU A 74 -24.19 -1.15 -17.10
C GLU A 74 -24.16 0.00 -18.12
N GLU A 75 -23.47 1.10 -17.82
CA GLU A 75 -23.23 2.19 -18.77
C GLU A 75 -22.39 1.72 -19.97
N LEU A 76 -21.29 0.99 -19.73
CA LEU A 76 -20.47 0.43 -20.81
C LEU A 76 -21.25 -0.58 -21.66
N LYS A 77 -22.04 -1.44 -21.02
CA LYS A 77 -22.94 -2.37 -21.70
C LYS A 77 -23.94 -1.65 -22.60
N GLN A 78 -24.51 -0.53 -22.14
CA GLN A 78 -25.42 0.29 -22.96
C GLN A 78 -24.71 0.94 -24.16
N LYS A 79 -23.43 1.31 -24.00
CA LYS A 79 -22.59 1.81 -25.11
C LYS A 79 -22.17 0.70 -26.09
N GLY A 80 -22.33 -0.57 -25.71
CA GLY A 80 -22.01 -1.72 -26.56
C GLY A 80 -20.53 -2.07 -26.61
N THR A 81 -19.69 -1.47 -25.77
CA THR A 81 -18.25 -1.75 -25.73
C THR A 81 -17.69 -1.62 -24.31
N PHE A 82 -16.78 -2.52 -23.97
CA PHE A 82 -15.97 -2.49 -22.75
C PHE A 82 -14.51 -2.07 -23.05
N GLU A 83 -14.24 -1.54 -24.24
CA GLU A 83 -12.94 -1.00 -24.61
C GLU A 83 -12.55 0.15 -23.67
N ASN A 84 -11.31 0.13 -23.18
CA ASN A 84 -10.77 1.08 -22.20
C ASN A 84 -11.42 1.03 -20.81
N ILE A 85 -12.04 -0.10 -20.44
CA ILE A 85 -12.52 -0.29 -19.08
C ILE A 85 -11.38 -0.11 -18.06
N ILE A 86 -11.60 0.74 -17.06
CA ILE A 86 -10.65 0.92 -15.96
C ILE A 86 -10.77 -0.31 -15.07
N ARG A 87 -9.71 -1.12 -14.96
CA ARG A 87 -9.70 -2.34 -14.14
C ARG A 87 -9.17 -2.04 -12.73
N PRO A 88 -9.98 -2.20 -11.67
CA PRO A 88 -9.51 -2.10 -10.30
C PRO A 88 -8.51 -3.23 -9.99
N PRO A 89 -7.48 -2.96 -9.17
CA PRO A 89 -6.49 -3.96 -8.79
C PRO A 89 -7.11 -5.04 -7.88
N THR A 90 -6.61 -6.26 -8.02
CA THR A 90 -7.02 -7.48 -7.31
C THR A 90 -5.80 -8.27 -6.85
N ILE A 91 -5.97 -9.20 -5.91
CA ILE A 91 -4.90 -10.11 -5.50
C ILE A 91 -4.40 -10.98 -6.64
N LEU A 92 -5.26 -11.30 -7.62
CA LEU A 92 -4.82 -12.06 -8.78
C LEU A 92 -3.80 -11.27 -9.59
N ASP A 93 -3.87 -9.93 -9.60
CA ASP A 93 -2.89 -9.11 -10.33
C ASP A 93 -1.52 -9.22 -9.64
N ALA A 94 -1.51 -9.35 -8.31
CA ALA A 94 -0.28 -9.64 -7.57
C ALA A 94 0.23 -11.06 -7.86
N MET A 95 -0.66 -12.03 -8.08
CA MET A 95 -0.30 -13.43 -8.28
C MET A 95 0.16 -13.72 -9.72
N GLU A 96 -0.46 -13.12 -10.72
CA GLU A 96 -0.04 -13.25 -12.13
C GLU A 96 1.34 -12.64 -12.36
N GLU A 97 1.63 -11.47 -11.76
CA GLU A 97 2.99 -10.91 -11.70
C GLU A 97 4.01 -11.91 -11.11
N LEU A 98 3.57 -12.95 -10.39
CA LEU A 98 4.42 -13.98 -9.80
C LEU A 98 4.43 -15.30 -10.59
N GLU A 99 3.35 -15.65 -11.30
CA GLU A 99 3.16 -16.93 -12.01
C GLU A 99 3.72 -16.93 -13.44
N GLU A 100 3.76 -15.77 -14.13
CA GLU A 100 4.30 -15.64 -15.50
C GLU A 100 5.79 -16.06 -15.65
N GLN A 101 6.46 -16.48 -14.57
CA GLN A 101 7.87 -16.90 -14.56
C GLN A 101 8.14 -18.33 -14.06
N GLU A 102 7.13 -19.16 -13.70
CA GLU A 102 7.37 -20.59 -13.40
C GLU A 102 7.56 -21.45 -14.68
N GLY A 103 7.31 -20.88 -15.86
CA GLY A 103 7.58 -21.52 -17.15
C GLY A 103 9.05 -21.44 -17.56
N ASP A 104 9.79 -22.52 -17.30
CA ASP A 104 11.09 -22.87 -17.92
C ASP A 104 12.26 -21.86 -17.75
N GLY A 105 13.01 -21.97 -16.65
CA GLY A 105 14.37 -21.43 -16.62
C GLY A 105 14.95 -21.12 -15.25
N GLN A 106 16.05 -21.80 -14.91
CA GLN A 106 16.94 -21.45 -13.81
C GLN A 106 17.59 -20.08 -14.09
N LEU A 107 16.97 -18.98 -13.66
CA LEU A 107 17.43 -17.62 -13.96
C LEU A 107 18.68 -17.26 -13.14
N THR A 108 19.81 -17.19 -13.84
CA THR A 108 21.05 -16.56 -13.34
C THR A 108 21.03 -15.06 -13.66
N LEU A 109 21.62 -14.22 -12.81
CA LEU A 109 21.71 -12.76 -12.98
C LEU A 109 22.29 -12.29 -14.33
N SER A 110 22.88 -13.20 -15.10
CA SER A 110 23.41 -12.96 -16.46
C SER A 110 22.36 -13.00 -17.57
N GLN A 111 21.10 -13.38 -17.31
CA GLN A 111 20.04 -13.43 -18.33
C GLN A 111 19.21 -12.13 -18.46
N VAL A 112 19.64 -11.04 -17.83
CA VAL A 112 19.23 -9.67 -18.22
C VAL A 112 19.87 -9.35 -19.58
N ARG A 113 19.39 -10.00 -20.64
CA ARG A 113 19.85 -9.78 -22.01
C ARG A 113 18.94 -8.74 -22.65
N TRP A 114 19.49 -7.53 -22.75
CA TRP A 114 18.95 -6.40 -23.49
C TRP A 114 18.77 -6.80 -24.96
N THR A 115 17.54 -7.04 -25.39
CA THR A 115 17.20 -7.06 -26.81
C THR A 115 16.26 -5.90 -27.10
N SER A 116 16.82 -4.90 -27.77
CA SER A 116 16.08 -3.85 -28.45
C SER A 116 15.13 -4.50 -29.47
N SER A 117 13.88 -4.02 -29.50
CA SER A 117 12.78 -4.49 -30.36
C SER A 117 11.91 -5.60 -29.77
N ASP A 118 11.12 -5.26 -28.75
CA ASP A 118 9.65 -5.27 -28.80
C ASP A 118 9.13 -4.94 -27.39
N ILE A 119 8.46 -3.79 -27.26
CA ILE A 119 8.07 -3.20 -25.98
C ILE A 119 6.82 -3.90 -25.47
N ILE A 120 7.01 -4.91 -24.62
CA ILE A 120 6.00 -5.32 -23.63
C ILE A 120 6.46 -4.72 -22.31
N CYS A 121 5.66 -3.78 -21.77
CA CYS A 121 5.86 -3.21 -20.45
C CYS A 121 5.57 -4.26 -19.38
N ILE A 122 6.49 -5.21 -19.19
CA ILE A 122 6.47 -6.14 -18.07
C ILE A 122 7.03 -5.35 -16.88
N ALA A 123 6.17 -5.00 -15.92
CA ALA A 123 6.61 -4.48 -14.63
C ALA A 123 7.55 -5.54 -14.02
N ASP A 124 8.82 -5.18 -13.70
CA ASP A 124 9.90 -6.09 -13.28
C ASP A 124 9.43 -7.14 -12.23
N PRO A 125 8.98 -8.36 -12.64
CA PRO A 125 8.41 -9.36 -11.72
C PRO A 125 9.53 -10.06 -10.91
N ILE A 126 10.77 -9.91 -11.37
CA ILE A 126 12.00 -10.36 -10.73
C ILE A 126 12.15 -9.75 -9.32
N ILE A 127 11.73 -8.50 -9.11
CA ILE A 127 11.92 -7.80 -7.82
C ILE A 127 11.02 -8.40 -6.73
N LEU A 128 9.79 -8.75 -7.10
CA LEU A 128 8.85 -9.41 -6.20
C LEU A 128 9.32 -10.81 -5.83
N GLN A 129 9.83 -11.56 -6.81
CA GLN A 129 10.40 -12.89 -6.58
C GLN A 129 11.64 -12.82 -5.68
N ILE A 130 12.58 -11.91 -5.96
CA ILE A 130 13.75 -11.67 -5.09
C ILE A 130 13.29 -11.35 -3.67
N ARG A 131 12.26 -10.52 -3.49
CA ARG A 131 11.76 -10.16 -2.16
C ARG A 131 11.17 -11.39 -1.44
N ARG A 132 10.36 -12.19 -2.13
CA ARG A 132 9.79 -13.43 -1.58
C ARG A 132 10.92 -14.38 -1.17
N ASP A 133 11.90 -14.58 -2.02
CA ASP A 133 13.02 -15.50 -1.80
C ASP A 133 13.95 -15.02 -0.68
N LEU A 134 14.24 -13.71 -0.63
CA LEU A 134 14.96 -13.09 0.50
C LEU A 134 14.22 -13.30 1.81
N HIS A 135 12.89 -13.15 1.81
CA HIS A 135 12.07 -13.33 3.00
C HIS A 135 12.02 -14.80 3.45
N SER A 136 11.84 -15.75 2.53
CA SER A 136 11.91 -17.19 2.83
C SER A 136 13.29 -17.56 3.38
N HIS A 137 14.36 -17.11 2.73
CA HIS A 137 15.72 -17.36 3.21
C HIS A 137 15.98 -16.74 4.59
N GLN A 138 15.46 -15.54 4.89
CA GLN A 138 15.57 -14.96 6.23
C GLN A 138 14.84 -15.76 7.30
N LYS A 139 13.66 -16.32 6.99
CA LYS A 139 12.94 -17.22 7.91
C LYS A 139 13.70 -18.52 8.15
N ASP A 140 14.35 -19.04 7.12
CA ASP A 140 15.11 -20.28 7.19
C ASP A 140 16.50 -20.07 7.82
N ALA A 141 17.13 -18.89 7.69
CA ALA A 141 18.43 -18.58 8.28
C ALA A 141 18.43 -18.56 9.82
N ASP A 142 17.27 -18.34 10.45
CA ASP A 142 17.08 -18.52 11.89
C ASP A 142 17.17 -20.02 12.30
N GLN A 143 17.13 -20.94 11.32
CA GLN A 143 17.40 -22.37 11.44
C GLN A 143 18.77 -22.66 10.79
N LYS A 144 19.81 -22.79 11.61
CA LYS A 144 21.25 -22.90 11.21
C LYS A 144 21.50 -23.73 9.93
N ASP A 145 22.32 -23.16 9.04
CA ASP A 145 22.96 -23.76 7.84
C ASP A 145 22.19 -23.75 6.50
N SER A 146 21.39 -22.72 6.21
CA SER A 146 20.88 -22.50 4.85
C SER A 146 21.91 -21.81 3.95
N GLU A 147 22.38 -22.49 2.89
CA GLU A 147 23.24 -21.89 1.86
C GLU A 147 22.45 -20.84 1.05
N VAL A 148 23.00 -19.64 0.89
CA VAL A 148 22.35 -18.56 0.13
C VAL A 148 22.17 -18.98 -1.34
N PRO A 149 20.92 -19.04 -1.86
CA PRO A 149 20.66 -19.33 -3.27
C PRO A 149 21.47 -18.41 -4.19
N SER A 150 21.99 -18.94 -5.29
CA SER A 150 22.92 -18.23 -6.18
C SER A 150 22.36 -16.91 -6.73
N HIS A 151 21.05 -16.85 -7.02
CA HIS A 151 20.37 -15.64 -7.48
C HIS A 151 20.18 -14.60 -6.37
N LEU A 152 20.23 -15.00 -5.09
CA LEU A 152 20.16 -14.10 -3.93
C LEU A 152 21.53 -13.56 -3.50
N LYS A 153 22.64 -14.17 -3.95
CA LYS A 153 24.00 -13.81 -3.52
C LYS A 153 24.31 -12.31 -3.67
N PRO A 154 23.95 -11.61 -4.77
CA PRO A 154 24.21 -10.17 -4.87
C PRO A 154 23.37 -9.31 -3.93
N PHE A 155 22.22 -9.82 -3.48
CA PHE A 155 21.28 -9.10 -2.62
C PHE A 155 21.57 -9.33 -1.13
N VAL A 156 22.15 -10.47 -0.77
CA VAL A 156 22.54 -10.83 0.60
C VAL A 156 23.96 -10.38 0.94
N ASN A 157 24.90 -10.50 0.00
CA ASN A 157 26.30 -10.09 0.22
C ASN A 157 26.51 -8.63 -0.21
N VAL A 158 26.10 -7.69 0.65
CA VAL A 158 26.12 -6.22 0.44
C VAL A 158 27.55 -5.63 0.35
N ALA A 159 28.59 -6.45 0.19
CA ALA A 159 29.96 -5.95 0.07
C ALA A 159 30.16 -5.07 -1.17
N ASP A 160 29.32 -5.23 -2.21
CA ASP A 160 29.41 -4.44 -3.43
C ASP A 160 28.02 -4.11 -4.01
N SER A 161 27.37 -3.06 -3.49
CA SER A 161 26.07 -2.57 -4.00
C SER A 161 26.07 -2.18 -5.49
N SER A 162 27.26 -2.11 -6.10
CA SER A 162 27.46 -1.89 -7.53
C SER A 162 26.94 -3.04 -8.41
N GLN A 163 26.74 -4.22 -7.83
CA GLN A 163 26.25 -5.41 -8.54
C GLN A 163 24.71 -5.46 -8.66
N ILE A 164 23.97 -4.63 -7.91
CA ILE A 164 22.52 -4.54 -8.02
C ILE A 164 22.17 -3.42 -9.02
N PRO A 165 21.56 -3.72 -10.17
CA PRO A 165 21.13 -2.69 -11.11
C PRO A 165 20.15 -1.74 -10.45
N PHE A 166 20.28 -0.44 -10.72
CA PHE A 166 19.32 0.55 -10.25
C PHE A 166 17.96 0.34 -10.95
N PHE A 167 16.88 0.53 -10.20
CA PHE A 167 15.50 0.47 -10.70
C PHE A 167 15.16 1.64 -11.61
N THR A 168 15.60 2.83 -11.24
CA THR A 168 15.19 4.06 -11.91
C THR A 168 15.63 4.12 -13.38
N PRO A 169 16.84 3.65 -13.77
CA PRO A 169 17.27 3.61 -15.16
C PRO A 169 16.63 2.50 -16.01
N THR A 170 16.03 1.46 -15.42
CA THR A 170 15.39 0.36 -16.15
C THR A 170 13.92 0.66 -16.48
N LEU A 171 13.35 1.70 -15.88
CA LEU A 171 11.99 2.13 -16.18
C LEU A 171 11.88 2.76 -17.57
N PRO A 172 10.75 2.55 -18.28
CA PRO A 172 10.53 3.22 -19.55
C PRO A 172 10.51 4.73 -19.35
N SER A 173 11.51 5.42 -19.91
CA SER A 173 11.64 6.88 -19.79
C SER A 173 10.48 7.66 -20.42
N THR A 174 9.68 7.00 -21.26
CA THR A 174 8.51 7.56 -21.97
C THR A 174 7.16 7.17 -21.34
N ALA A 175 7.14 6.37 -20.28
CA ALA A 175 5.88 5.98 -19.65
C ALA A 175 5.29 7.15 -18.85
N GLU A 176 4.05 7.51 -19.18
CA GLU A 176 3.30 8.52 -18.42
C GLU A 176 3.13 8.09 -16.95
N PRO A 177 3.29 9.02 -15.99
CA PRO A 177 3.10 8.71 -14.58
C PRO A 177 1.67 8.24 -14.28
N VAL A 178 1.56 7.16 -13.52
CA VAL A 178 0.29 6.71 -12.94
C VAL A 178 -0.17 7.75 -11.92
N THR A 179 -1.33 8.33 -12.17
CA THR A 179 -1.91 9.38 -11.33
C THR A 179 -3.08 8.86 -10.52
N TYR A 180 -2.97 8.97 -9.20
CA TYR A 180 -3.99 8.62 -8.24
C TYR A 180 -4.63 9.88 -7.63
N ARG A 181 -5.96 9.91 -7.56
CA ARG A 181 -6.72 11.00 -6.97
C ARG A 181 -7.17 10.64 -5.56
N ILE A 182 -6.92 11.52 -4.60
CA ILE A 182 -7.14 11.25 -3.18
C ILE A 182 -8.38 11.99 -2.70
N SER A 183 -9.30 11.26 -2.06
CA SER A 183 -10.43 11.82 -1.33
C SER A 183 -10.53 11.24 0.07
N ASN A 184 -11.31 11.86 0.95
CA ASN A 184 -11.47 11.39 2.32
C ASN A 184 -12.94 11.29 2.72
N SER A 185 -13.20 10.41 3.69
CA SER A 185 -14.46 10.27 4.38
C SER A 185 -14.17 9.88 5.83
N SER A 186 -15.08 10.20 6.74
CA SER A 186 -14.97 9.71 8.12
C SER A 186 -16.33 9.43 8.71
N GLU A 187 -16.36 8.51 9.67
CA GLU A 187 -17.59 8.14 10.35
C GLU A 187 -17.34 7.82 11.82
N LEU A 188 -18.30 8.18 12.66
CA LEU A 188 -18.25 7.84 14.09
C LEU A 188 -18.54 6.35 14.25
N VAL A 189 -17.59 5.58 14.80
CA VAL A 189 -17.71 4.13 15.00
C VAL A 189 -18.00 3.76 16.45
N ALA A 190 -17.54 4.55 17.42
CA ALA A 190 -17.91 4.48 18.83
C ALA A 190 -17.79 5.87 19.46
N LEU A 191 -18.22 6.03 20.72
CA LEU A 191 -18.00 7.29 21.44
C LEU A 191 -16.50 7.61 21.47
N GLY A 192 -16.13 8.83 21.09
CA GLY A 192 -14.72 9.26 21.00
C GLY A 192 -13.88 8.61 19.90
N LYS A 193 -14.43 7.70 19.08
CA LYS A 193 -13.68 6.97 18.04
C LYS A 193 -14.28 7.15 16.65
N ARG A 194 -13.46 7.58 15.68
CA ARG A 194 -13.86 7.76 14.27
C ARG A 194 -13.02 6.89 13.35
N SER A 195 -13.67 6.20 12.41
CA SER A 195 -12.97 5.54 11.31
C SER A 195 -12.81 6.54 10.17
N HIS A 196 -11.56 6.80 9.79
CA HIS A 196 -11.19 7.62 8.65
C HIS A 196 -10.84 6.71 7.48
N TRP A 197 -11.40 7.05 6.32
CA TRP A 197 -11.21 6.36 5.06
C TRP A 197 -10.62 7.35 4.07
N ILE A 198 -9.45 7.03 3.53
CA ILE A 198 -8.79 7.78 2.47
C ILE A 198 -8.92 6.95 1.20
N PHE A 199 -9.72 7.41 0.24
CA PHE A 199 -9.93 6.69 -1.01
C PHE A 199 -8.91 7.13 -2.05
N VAL A 200 -8.36 6.15 -2.74
CA VAL A 200 -7.44 6.30 -3.86
C VAL A 200 -8.22 5.94 -5.11
N LYS A 201 -8.43 6.93 -5.96
CA LYS A 201 -9.14 6.79 -7.21
C LYS A 201 -8.20 6.88 -8.40
N ASP A 202 -8.70 6.47 -9.55
CA ASP A 202 -8.06 6.66 -10.84
C ASP A 202 -7.89 8.15 -11.20
N SER A 203 -7.24 8.43 -12.32
CA SER A 203 -6.88 9.78 -12.76
C SER A 203 -8.10 10.68 -13.01
N THR A 204 -9.26 10.10 -13.36
CA THR A 204 -10.52 10.82 -13.56
C THR A 204 -11.26 11.14 -12.26
N ASN A 205 -10.75 10.68 -11.10
CA ASN A 205 -11.39 10.82 -9.78
C ASN A 205 -12.76 10.11 -9.68
N THR A 206 -13.00 9.10 -10.51
CA THR A 206 -14.30 8.42 -10.61
C THR A 206 -14.26 7.09 -9.87
N HIS A 207 -13.33 6.21 -10.22
CA HIS A 207 -13.31 4.82 -9.80
C HIS A 207 -12.38 4.61 -8.62
N VAL A 208 -12.89 4.02 -7.54
CA VAL A 208 -12.09 3.64 -6.37
C VAL A 208 -11.20 2.46 -6.74
N LEU A 209 -9.89 2.61 -6.53
CA LEU A 209 -8.88 1.56 -6.72
C LEU A 209 -8.44 0.98 -5.38
N TYR A 210 -8.19 1.87 -4.39
CA TYR A 210 -7.81 1.49 -3.04
C TYR A 210 -8.52 2.34 -1.98
N ALA A 211 -8.53 1.86 -0.75
CA ALA A 211 -8.91 2.66 0.40
C ALA A 211 -8.01 2.37 1.61
N LEU A 212 -7.44 3.42 2.20
CA LEU A 212 -6.74 3.34 3.48
C LEU A 212 -7.71 3.65 4.62
N GLN A 213 -7.82 2.73 5.57
CA GLN A 213 -8.58 2.90 6.79
C GLN A 213 -7.66 3.10 7.98
N ALA A 214 -7.95 4.10 8.81
CA ALA A 214 -7.37 4.25 10.14
C ALA A 214 -8.48 4.57 11.16
N VAL A 215 -8.29 4.19 12.41
CA VAL A 215 -9.21 4.55 13.49
C VAL A 215 -8.53 5.60 14.37
N TRP A 216 -9.15 6.76 14.44
CA TRP A 216 -8.73 7.86 15.29
C TRP A 216 -9.53 7.87 16.59
N SER A 217 -8.86 8.23 17.68
CA SER A 217 -9.44 8.46 19.00
C SER A 217 -8.94 9.79 19.57
N ASP A 218 -9.76 10.44 20.39
CA ASP A 218 -9.33 11.63 21.16
C ASP A 218 -8.22 11.31 22.18
N GLU A 219 -8.14 10.05 22.61
CA GLU A 219 -7.30 9.58 23.73
C GLU A 219 -5.99 8.94 23.28
N ALA A 220 -5.95 8.38 22.07
CA ALA A 220 -4.82 7.57 21.61
C ALA A 220 -4.38 7.96 20.18
N PRO A 221 -3.07 8.02 19.90
CA PRO A 221 -2.58 8.26 18.56
C PRO A 221 -2.93 7.11 17.61
N ILE A 222 -3.06 7.43 16.33
CA ILE A 222 -3.13 6.42 15.27
C ILE A 222 -1.78 5.69 15.24
N VAL A 223 -1.80 4.39 15.55
CA VAL A 223 -0.63 3.50 15.52
C VAL A 223 -0.69 2.46 14.40
N GLU A 224 -1.84 2.36 13.74
CA GLU A 224 -2.07 1.40 12.66
C GLU A 224 -3.02 1.98 11.60
N ALA A 225 -2.75 1.68 10.34
CA ALA A 225 -3.63 1.93 9.21
C ALA A 225 -3.58 0.73 8.25
N ILE A 226 -4.62 0.54 7.44
CA ILE A 226 -4.72 -0.59 6.52
C ILE A 226 -5.19 -0.11 5.16
N LEU A 227 -4.35 -0.28 4.14
CA LEU A 227 -4.71 -0.08 2.73
C LEU A 227 -5.35 -1.36 2.19
N ARG A 228 -6.48 -1.23 1.50
CA ARG A 228 -7.22 -2.33 0.87
C ARG A 228 -7.53 -2.01 -0.58
N ARG A 229 -7.59 -3.03 -1.43
CA ARG A 229 -8.07 -2.92 -2.81
C ARG A 229 -9.58 -2.81 -2.85
N ALA A 230 -10.14 -2.24 -3.91
CA ALA A 230 -11.57 -2.00 -4.06
C ALA A 230 -12.45 -3.27 -3.93
N GLY A 231 -11.97 -4.41 -4.45
CA GLY A 231 -12.66 -5.70 -4.32
C GLY A 231 -12.44 -6.44 -3.00
N GLU A 232 -11.58 -5.91 -2.14
CA GLU A 232 -11.03 -6.62 -0.99
C GLU A 232 -11.17 -5.79 0.29
N PHE A 233 -12.25 -4.99 0.42
CA PHE A 233 -12.55 -4.40 1.73
C PHE A 233 -12.95 -5.51 2.71
N LEU A 234 -13.56 -6.57 2.19
CA LEU A 234 -13.89 -7.81 2.88
C LEU A 234 -13.38 -8.98 2.02
N PRO A 235 -12.85 -10.07 2.59
CA PRO A 235 -12.01 -10.16 3.79
C PRO A 235 -10.67 -9.41 3.62
N GLN A 236 -9.83 -9.35 4.66
CA GLN A 236 -8.54 -8.63 4.67
C GLN A 236 -7.43 -9.27 3.79
N VAL A 237 -7.79 -10.11 2.82
CA VAL A 237 -6.82 -10.69 1.87
C VAL A 237 -6.32 -9.57 0.96
N GLY A 238 -5.01 -9.53 0.67
CA GLY A 238 -4.43 -8.46 -0.16
C GLY A 238 -4.22 -7.12 0.55
N ALA A 239 -4.59 -7.01 1.83
CA ALA A 239 -4.44 -5.77 2.58
C ALA A 239 -2.97 -5.47 2.92
N VAL A 240 -2.58 -4.20 2.81
CA VAL A 240 -1.29 -3.71 3.31
C VAL A 240 -1.51 -3.04 4.66
N THR A 241 -1.03 -3.71 5.71
CA THR A 241 -1.07 -3.17 7.07
C THR A 241 0.14 -2.27 7.28
N VAL A 242 -0.10 -1.08 7.83
CA VAL A 242 0.92 -0.10 8.19
C VAL A 242 0.91 0.09 9.69
N ARG A 243 2.04 -0.19 10.35
CA ARG A 243 2.25 0.07 11.77
C ARG A 243 3.18 1.26 11.96
N LEU A 244 2.75 2.23 12.77
CA LEU A 244 3.50 3.43 13.10
C LEU A 244 4.12 3.25 14.50
N ARG A 245 5.45 3.10 14.55
CA ARG A 245 6.19 2.88 15.80
C ARG A 245 6.92 4.15 16.20
N LYS A 246 6.50 4.76 17.32
CA LYS A 246 7.14 5.98 17.85
C LYS A 246 8.60 5.69 18.23
N THR A 247 9.52 6.55 17.80
CA THR A 247 10.95 6.44 18.10
C THR A 247 11.33 7.23 19.33
N ARG A 248 12.54 7.03 19.86
CA ARG A 248 13.05 7.78 21.03
C ARG A 248 13.07 9.29 20.81
N GLY A 249 13.41 9.75 19.60
CA GLY A 249 13.40 11.16 19.21
C GLY A 249 12.00 11.74 19.01
N GLY A 250 10.95 10.90 19.00
CA GLY A 250 9.56 11.30 18.79
C GLY A 250 9.09 11.28 17.33
N SER A 251 9.92 10.82 16.39
CA SER A 251 9.51 10.47 15.02
C SER A 251 8.79 9.12 14.97
N PHE A 252 8.52 8.57 13.78
CA PHE A 252 7.87 7.27 13.60
C PHE A 252 8.62 6.41 12.59
N ARG A 253 8.95 5.17 12.97
CA ARG A 253 9.23 4.10 12.01
C ARG A 253 7.92 3.62 11.41
N LEU A 254 7.92 3.36 10.12
CA LEU A 254 6.76 2.85 9.41
C LEU A 254 7.06 1.41 9.00
N VAL A 255 6.25 0.46 9.45
CA VAL A 255 6.39 -0.95 9.12
C VAL A 255 5.20 -1.37 8.29
N THR A 256 5.43 -1.76 7.05
CA THR A 256 4.37 -2.32 6.19
C THR A 256 4.49 -3.83 6.06
N SER A 257 3.35 -4.51 6.06
CA SER A 257 3.24 -5.94 5.81
C SER A 257 2.02 -6.20 4.91
N THR A 258 2.21 -6.99 3.86
CA THR A 258 1.14 -7.39 2.93
C THR A 258 0.65 -8.79 3.29
N ILE A 259 -0.61 -9.10 2.99
CA ILE A 259 -1.18 -10.45 3.10
C ILE A 259 -1.40 -10.99 1.67
N PRO A 260 -0.82 -12.15 1.30
CA PRO A 260 -0.01 -13.06 2.11
C PRO A 260 1.37 -12.47 2.49
N ASP A 261 1.95 -12.97 3.59
CA ASP A 261 3.20 -12.46 4.14
C ASP A 261 4.40 -12.78 3.24
N ILE A 262 4.96 -11.72 2.68
CA ILE A 262 6.09 -11.68 1.74
C ILE A 262 7.23 -10.81 2.29
N GLY A 263 7.26 -10.66 3.61
CA GLY A 263 8.24 -9.84 4.31
C GLY A 263 7.78 -8.41 4.51
N THR A 264 8.32 -7.81 5.57
CA THR A 264 7.97 -6.46 5.98
C THR A 264 8.92 -5.44 5.39
N ILE A 265 8.41 -4.28 4.98
CA ILE A 265 9.25 -3.12 4.65
C ILE A 265 9.26 -2.20 5.86
N VAL A 266 10.46 -1.86 6.32
CA VAL A 266 10.68 -0.98 7.48
C VAL A 266 11.30 0.32 6.98
N GLU A 267 10.55 1.41 7.09
CA GLU A 267 11.05 2.75 6.84
C GLU A 267 11.56 3.40 8.13
N ILE A 268 12.81 3.86 8.09
CA ILE A 268 13.52 4.42 9.24
C ILE A 268 13.80 5.90 8.98
N PRO A 269 13.34 6.82 9.84
CA PRO A 269 13.67 8.24 9.72
C PRO A 269 15.12 8.54 10.12
N ASP A 270 15.77 9.43 9.37
CA ASP A 270 17.11 9.92 9.69
C ASP A 270 17.10 10.63 11.06
N GLY A 271 18.02 10.24 11.95
CA GLY A 271 18.11 10.83 13.28
C GLY A 271 16.95 10.47 14.21
N GLU A 272 16.32 9.31 14.02
CA GLU A 272 15.20 8.80 14.83
C GLU A 272 15.39 8.86 16.36
N ALA A 273 16.64 8.88 16.84
CA ALA A 273 16.97 8.95 18.26
C ALA A 273 16.87 10.38 18.82
N ARG A 274 16.92 11.41 17.97
CA ARG A 274 17.08 12.82 18.38
C ARG A 274 16.11 13.78 17.70
N ARG A 275 15.38 13.36 16.67
CA ARG A 275 14.47 14.23 15.89
C ARG A 275 13.02 13.71 15.91
N LYS A 276 12.10 14.66 15.77
CA LYS A 276 10.65 14.45 15.61
C LYS A 276 10.20 14.47 14.15
N ASP A 277 11.10 14.80 13.22
CA ASP A 277 10.77 14.95 11.82
C ASP A 277 10.46 13.59 11.20
N TRP A 278 9.46 13.55 10.32
CA TRP A 278 9.15 12.34 9.57
C TRP A 278 10.24 12.07 8.55
N SER A 279 10.73 13.08 7.83
CA SER A 279 11.65 12.92 6.70
C SER A 279 13.04 13.51 7.01
N PRO A 280 14.10 13.04 6.32
CA PRO A 280 14.13 11.93 5.36
C PRO A 280 13.85 10.55 5.99
N ARG A 281 13.29 9.61 5.23
CA ARG A 281 13.09 8.21 5.65
C ARG A 281 13.68 7.27 4.63
N ARG A 282 14.35 6.21 5.09
CA ARG A 282 15.04 5.25 4.23
C ARG A 282 14.48 3.85 4.44
N PHE A 283 14.46 3.07 3.37
CA PHE A 283 14.05 1.67 3.40
C PHE A 283 14.69 0.91 2.24
N GLN A 284 14.58 -0.41 2.30
CA GLN A 284 15.02 -1.32 1.25
C GLN A 284 13.80 -2.02 0.62
N TYR A 285 13.83 -2.21 -0.70
CA TYR A 285 12.83 -2.97 -1.44
C TYR A 285 13.52 -3.80 -2.52
N GLY A 286 13.33 -5.12 -2.51
CA GLY A 286 13.99 -6.03 -3.45
C GLY A 286 15.52 -5.87 -3.49
N GLY A 287 16.14 -5.66 -2.33
CA GLY A 287 17.58 -5.42 -2.21
C GLY A 287 18.06 -3.99 -2.55
N ARG A 288 17.21 -3.13 -3.13
CA ARG A 288 17.54 -1.76 -3.54
C ARG A 288 17.20 -0.75 -2.45
N ASN A 289 17.93 0.37 -2.42
CA ASN A 289 17.82 1.38 -1.36
C ASN A 289 17.04 2.61 -1.83
N PHE A 290 16.11 3.07 -1.00
CA PHE A 290 15.24 4.20 -1.31
C PHE A 290 15.21 5.23 -0.19
N VAL A 291 14.93 6.47 -0.56
CA VAL A 291 14.76 7.58 0.39
C VAL A 291 13.54 8.44 0.04
N TRP A 292 12.68 8.63 1.04
CA TRP A 292 11.68 9.68 1.07
C TRP A 292 12.36 11.00 1.45
N LYS A 293 12.32 11.98 0.56
CA LYS A 293 12.81 13.34 0.83
C LYS A 293 11.63 14.29 1.01
N SER A 294 11.76 15.20 1.96
CA SER A 294 10.80 16.28 2.13
C SER A 294 11.06 17.41 1.14
N GLY A 295 9.99 17.95 0.57
CA GLY A 295 10.08 19.08 -0.34
C GLY A 295 8.84 19.19 -1.20
N ARG A 296 8.40 20.42 -1.47
CA ARG A 296 7.58 20.70 -2.65
C ARG A 296 8.44 20.50 -3.90
N ALA A 297 7.81 20.34 -5.07
CA ALA A 297 8.52 20.24 -6.35
C ALA A 297 9.46 21.44 -6.63
N ASP A 298 9.27 22.57 -5.93
CA ASP A 298 10.10 23.78 -5.98
C ASP A 298 11.34 23.76 -5.07
N GLY A 299 11.65 22.63 -4.42
CA GLY A 299 12.84 22.48 -3.57
C GLY A 299 12.74 23.14 -2.19
N LYS A 300 11.60 23.73 -1.82
CA LYS A 300 11.41 24.32 -0.47
C LYS A 300 11.07 23.24 0.56
N ARG A 301 11.78 23.25 1.70
CA ARG A 301 11.58 22.30 2.81
C ARG A 301 10.17 22.41 3.36
N ALA A 302 9.41 21.32 3.23
CA ALA A 302 8.07 21.20 3.79
C ALA A 302 8.04 20.03 4.78
N ASP A 303 8.70 20.22 5.93
CA ASP A 303 8.70 19.20 6.97
C ASP A 303 7.44 19.35 7.82
N GLY A 304 6.50 18.43 7.68
CA GLY A 304 5.31 18.28 8.53
C GLY A 304 5.64 17.87 9.97
N GLY A 305 6.35 18.73 10.70
CA GLY A 305 6.45 18.67 12.16
C GLY A 305 5.14 19.05 12.83
N VAL A 306 5.09 18.92 14.17
CA VAL A 306 3.89 19.19 15.01
C VAL A 306 3.27 20.59 14.75
N PHE A 307 4.04 21.54 14.23
CA PHE A 307 3.62 22.92 13.93
C PHE A 307 3.60 23.27 12.44
N ARG A 308 3.81 22.31 11.53
CA ARG A 308 3.94 22.58 10.08
C ARG A 308 2.91 21.77 9.31
N SER A 309 2.26 22.42 8.34
CA SER A 309 1.24 21.77 7.51
C SER A 309 1.81 20.53 6.82
N PHE A 310 1.03 19.44 6.78
CA PHE A 310 1.37 18.23 6.03
C PHE A 310 1.85 18.58 4.61
N ALA A 311 2.88 17.90 4.13
CA ALA A 311 3.33 17.99 2.75
C ALA A 311 3.77 16.61 2.28
N TRP A 312 3.42 16.26 1.04
CA TRP A 312 3.83 15.03 0.40
C TRP A 312 5.36 14.94 0.33
N GLU A 313 5.89 13.73 0.49
CA GLU A 313 7.31 13.48 0.27
C GLU A 313 7.52 13.02 -1.18
N THR A 314 8.76 13.12 -1.65
CA THR A 314 9.17 12.58 -2.94
C THR A 314 10.12 11.41 -2.72
N LEU A 315 9.87 10.29 -3.41
CA LEU A 315 10.69 9.09 -3.37
C LEU A 315 11.79 9.15 -4.43
N TYR A 316 12.99 8.75 -4.03
CA TYR A 316 14.12 8.51 -4.92
C TYR A 316 14.78 7.18 -4.56
N GLU A 317 15.37 6.53 -5.54
CA GLU A 317 16.36 5.47 -5.32
C GLU A 317 17.72 6.10 -5.00
N THR A 318 18.49 5.49 -4.09
CA THR A 318 19.80 5.99 -3.66
C THR A 318 20.94 5.09 -4.16
N LYS A 319 21.96 5.71 -4.75
CA LYS A 319 23.22 5.06 -5.14
C LYS A 319 24.15 4.87 -3.96
N ARG A 320 24.31 5.93 -3.16
CA ARG A 320 25.23 5.97 -2.02
C ARG A 320 24.62 6.78 -0.90
N VAL A 321 24.87 6.37 0.33
CA VAL A 321 24.44 7.05 1.55
C VAL A 321 25.63 7.19 2.49
N TRP A 322 25.85 8.38 3.06
CA TRP A 322 26.93 8.63 4.02
C TRP A 322 26.48 9.56 5.15
N PRO A 323 27.13 9.51 6.33
CA PRO A 323 26.84 10.45 7.41
C PRO A 323 27.12 11.89 6.97
N LYS A 324 26.20 12.81 7.25
CA LYS A 324 26.42 14.24 6.98
C LYS A 324 27.56 14.76 7.84
N SER A 325 28.57 15.36 7.20
CA SER A 325 29.72 15.95 7.91
C SER A 325 29.26 16.97 8.97
N GLY A 326 29.83 16.87 10.17
CA GLY A 326 29.49 17.72 11.33
C GLY A 326 28.13 17.43 11.99
N SER A 327 27.36 16.45 11.52
CA SER A 327 26.04 16.14 12.10
C SER A 327 26.15 15.31 13.39
N LYS A 328 25.78 15.91 14.52
CA LYS A 328 25.59 15.19 15.80
C LYS A 328 24.20 14.52 15.91
N THR A 329 23.38 14.60 14.86
CA THR A 329 21.95 14.22 14.90
C THR A 329 21.63 12.95 14.13
N GLY A 330 22.64 12.30 13.53
CA GLY A 330 22.44 11.10 12.72
C GLY A 330 21.82 11.38 11.35
N LYS A 331 21.90 12.62 10.87
CA LYS A 331 21.51 12.97 9.48
C LYS A 331 22.44 12.31 8.48
N MET A 332 21.86 11.78 7.42
CA MET A 332 22.60 11.22 6.29
C MET A 332 22.49 12.14 5.08
N GLU A 333 23.50 12.06 4.21
CA GLU A 333 23.48 12.58 2.86
C GLU A 333 23.46 11.40 1.89
N ASP A 334 22.96 11.65 0.68
CA ASP A 334 22.81 10.61 -0.33
C ASP A 334 22.91 11.15 -1.74
N GLU A 335 23.31 10.26 -2.64
CA GLU A 335 23.30 10.45 -4.09
C GLU A 335 22.12 9.66 -4.67
N THR A 336 21.27 10.30 -5.48
CA THR A 336 20.09 9.66 -6.08
C THR A 336 20.39 9.02 -7.44
N ALA A 337 19.75 7.89 -7.73
CA ALA A 337 20.03 7.08 -8.92
C ALA A 337 19.27 7.48 -10.20
N GLY A 338 18.46 8.54 -10.16
CA GLY A 338 17.67 8.98 -11.32
C GLY A 338 16.53 9.93 -10.92
N PRO A 339 15.49 10.06 -11.78
CA PRO A 339 14.29 10.84 -11.48
C PRO A 339 13.53 10.35 -10.23
N ARG A 340 12.57 11.18 -9.80
CA ARG A 340 11.61 10.84 -8.75
C ARG A 340 10.75 9.65 -9.14
N LEU A 341 10.47 8.76 -8.19
CA LEU A 341 9.66 7.56 -8.40
C LEU A 341 8.21 7.73 -7.94
N CYS A 342 8.00 8.50 -6.87
CA CYS A 342 6.67 8.78 -6.31
C CYS A 342 6.66 10.16 -5.69
N TRP A 343 5.62 10.95 -5.94
CA TRP A 343 5.43 12.29 -5.37
C TRP A 343 3.96 12.60 -5.21
N GLY A 344 3.64 13.62 -4.42
CA GLY A 344 2.26 14.08 -4.26
C GLY A 344 2.12 15.57 -4.43
N GLU A 345 0.93 15.98 -4.84
CA GLU A 345 0.59 17.36 -5.11
C GLU A 345 -0.67 17.75 -4.33
N LYS A 346 -0.68 18.98 -3.80
CA LYS A 346 -1.89 19.58 -3.22
C LYS A 346 -2.59 20.35 -4.32
N GLY A 347 -3.83 19.98 -4.63
CA GLY A 347 -4.60 20.65 -5.65
C GLY A 347 -6.00 20.04 -5.76
N ARG A 348 -6.98 20.87 -6.08
CA ARG A 348 -8.37 20.47 -6.35
C ARG A 348 -8.63 20.25 -7.83
N GLU A 349 -7.76 19.50 -8.48
CA GLU A 349 -8.04 19.09 -9.85
C GLU A 349 -9.09 17.98 -9.83
N ASN A 350 -10.08 18.08 -10.72
CA ASN A 350 -11.21 17.13 -10.82
C ASN A 350 -11.95 16.90 -9.50
N GLY A 351 -11.95 17.87 -8.57
CA GLY A 351 -12.61 17.76 -7.26
C GLY A 351 -11.88 16.87 -6.24
N ALA A 352 -10.68 16.37 -6.54
CA ALA A 352 -9.85 15.63 -5.58
C ALA A 352 -9.29 16.56 -4.49
N LEU A 353 -8.89 16.01 -3.34
CA LEU A 353 -8.21 16.80 -2.30
C LEU A 353 -6.71 16.95 -2.58
N SER A 354 -6.13 15.93 -3.20
CA SER A 354 -4.70 15.82 -3.52
C SER A 354 -4.51 14.74 -4.58
N SER A 355 -3.33 14.72 -5.16
CA SER A 355 -2.91 13.68 -6.10
C SER A 355 -1.63 13.02 -5.61
N ILE A 356 -1.47 11.72 -5.90
CA ILE A 356 -0.20 11.00 -5.79
C ILE A 356 0.13 10.50 -7.19
N HIS A 357 1.36 10.73 -7.62
CA HIS A 357 1.88 10.29 -8.90
C HIS A 357 3.00 9.29 -8.67
N MET A 358 3.04 8.27 -9.51
CA MET A 358 4.09 7.26 -9.50
C MET A 358 4.58 7.03 -10.92
N VAL A 359 5.88 6.82 -11.10
CA VAL A 359 6.41 6.44 -12.42
C VAL A 359 5.79 5.12 -12.88
N GLY A 360 5.56 4.97 -14.18
CA GLY A 360 5.11 3.71 -14.76
C GLY A 360 6.15 2.59 -14.57
N GLY A 361 5.72 1.33 -14.61
CA GLY A 361 6.60 0.16 -14.49
C GLY A 361 6.93 -0.30 -13.07
N LEU A 362 6.43 0.38 -12.03
CA LEU A 362 6.46 -0.11 -10.65
C LEU A 362 5.55 -1.34 -10.49
N ASP A 363 6.08 -2.41 -9.91
CA ASP A 363 5.29 -3.59 -9.53
C ASP A 363 4.15 -3.19 -8.58
N MET A 364 3.08 -3.98 -8.57
CA MET A 364 1.88 -3.60 -7.83
C MET A 364 2.12 -3.48 -6.31
N GLN A 365 2.92 -4.36 -5.73
CA GLN A 365 3.14 -4.35 -4.28
C GLN A 365 3.97 -3.15 -3.85
N PHE A 366 4.92 -2.71 -4.68
CA PHE A 366 5.67 -1.51 -4.40
C PHE A 366 4.74 -0.30 -4.46
N ARG A 367 3.90 -0.19 -5.50
CA ARG A 367 2.88 0.87 -5.58
C ARG A 367 1.97 0.90 -4.35
N GLU A 368 1.50 -0.27 -3.90
CA GLU A 368 0.67 -0.40 -2.70
C GLU A 368 1.41 0.02 -1.43
N HIS A 369 2.67 -0.38 -1.26
CA HIS A 369 3.52 0.08 -0.16
C HIS A 369 3.66 1.61 -0.17
N LEU A 370 3.97 2.20 -1.33
CA LEU A 370 4.15 3.64 -1.49
C LEU A 370 2.86 4.42 -1.17
N LEU A 371 1.71 3.94 -1.64
CA LEU A 371 0.40 4.49 -1.28
C LEU A 371 0.17 4.38 0.22
N ALA A 372 0.36 3.19 0.80
CA ALA A 372 0.13 2.93 2.21
C ALA A 372 1.00 3.85 3.09
N ALA A 373 2.28 4.02 2.75
CA ALA A 373 3.22 4.87 3.47
C ALA A 373 2.81 6.36 3.45
N GLN A 374 2.52 6.92 2.26
CA GLN A 374 2.14 8.32 2.11
C GLN A 374 0.78 8.62 2.78
N LEU A 375 -0.21 7.73 2.62
CA LEU A 375 -1.55 7.92 3.16
C LEU A 375 -1.63 7.70 4.68
N ALA A 376 -0.85 6.76 5.24
CA ALA A 376 -0.73 6.59 6.69
C ALA A 376 -0.11 7.83 7.34
N ARG A 377 0.89 8.43 6.69
CA ARG A 377 1.46 9.71 7.14
C ARG A 377 0.45 10.85 7.04
N LEU A 378 -0.28 10.95 5.93
CA LEU A 378 -1.37 11.94 5.78
C LEU A 378 -2.35 11.85 6.94
N VAL A 379 -2.94 10.68 7.19
CA VAL A 379 -3.96 10.53 8.23
C VAL A 379 -3.39 10.81 9.63
N ARG A 380 -2.16 10.39 9.92
CA ARG A 380 -1.51 10.63 11.22
C ARG A 380 -1.20 12.11 11.45
N CYS A 381 -0.70 12.81 10.43
CA CYS A 381 -0.37 14.24 10.51
C CYS A 381 -1.62 15.12 10.53
N SER A 382 -2.68 14.73 9.81
CA SER A 382 -3.94 15.48 9.77
C SER A 382 -4.81 15.29 11.02
N LEU A 383 -4.59 14.22 11.80
CA LEU A 383 -5.41 13.86 12.94
C LEU A 383 -4.54 13.56 14.18
N PRO A 384 -3.87 14.57 14.77
CA PRO A 384 -3.16 14.39 16.03
C PRO A 384 -4.15 14.08 17.18
N PRO A 385 -3.76 13.27 18.19
CA PRO A 385 -4.56 13.09 19.40
C PRO A 385 -4.59 14.40 20.20
N LYS A 386 -5.67 14.63 20.97
CA LYS A 386 -5.80 15.83 21.82
C LYS A 386 -4.93 15.74 23.08
N LYS A 387 -4.67 14.53 23.58
CA LYS A 387 -3.77 14.25 24.70
C LYS A 387 -2.67 13.31 24.21
N GLU A 388 -1.41 13.75 24.21
CA GLU A 388 -0.27 12.84 24.12
C GLU A 388 0.20 12.53 25.54
N GLU A 389 -0.47 11.60 26.24
CA GLU A 389 0.10 11.07 27.47
C GLU A 389 1.35 10.23 27.12
N PRO A 390 2.44 10.33 27.91
CA PRO A 390 3.58 9.46 27.74
C PRO A 390 3.10 8.00 27.86
N PRO A 391 3.59 7.07 27.02
CA PRO A 391 3.14 5.70 27.09
C PRO A 391 3.44 5.15 28.48
N ALA A 392 2.39 4.90 29.28
CA ALA A 392 2.53 4.11 30.49
C ALA A 392 3.10 2.75 30.08
N ALA A 393 4.20 2.35 30.72
CA ALA A 393 4.80 1.04 30.49
C ALA A 393 3.74 -0.05 30.68
N GLY A 394 3.28 -0.66 29.58
CA GLY A 394 2.34 -1.77 29.60
C GLY A 394 0.87 -1.47 29.21
N ALA A 395 0.45 -0.23 28.99
CA ALA A 395 -0.94 0.07 28.60
C ALA A 395 -1.05 0.35 27.09
N LEU A 396 -1.01 -0.70 26.27
CA LEU A 396 -1.26 -0.64 24.83
C LEU A 396 -2.71 -1.10 24.56
N GLU A 397 -3.72 -0.41 25.07
CA GLU A 397 -5.08 -0.57 24.52
C GLU A 397 -5.14 0.12 23.16
N THR A 398 -4.58 -0.57 22.17
CA THR A 398 -4.48 -0.11 20.80
C THR A 398 -5.84 -0.10 20.14
N VAL A 399 -6.28 1.08 19.69
CA VAL A 399 -7.37 1.17 18.72
C VAL A 399 -6.82 0.73 17.36
N SER A 400 -6.81 -0.58 17.14
CA SER A 400 -6.34 -1.22 15.90
C SER A 400 -7.43 -1.19 14.83
N ALA A 401 -7.05 -0.87 13.59
CA ALA A 401 -7.93 -0.98 12.43
C ALA A 401 -8.06 -2.44 11.96
N GLY A 402 -7.16 -3.33 12.39
CA GLY A 402 -7.05 -4.72 11.94
C GLY A 402 -7.92 -5.73 12.69
N LEU A 403 -8.37 -5.43 13.91
CA LEU A 403 -9.14 -6.39 14.74
C LEU A 403 -10.53 -6.75 14.18
N GLY A 404 -11.00 -6.07 13.14
CA GLY A 404 -12.39 -6.14 12.70
C GLY A 404 -12.83 -7.47 12.07
N LEU A 405 -11.99 -8.16 11.30
CA LEU A 405 -12.43 -9.32 10.52
C LEU A 405 -11.91 -10.66 11.06
N LEU A 406 -10.72 -10.68 11.67
CA LEU A 406 -10.22 -11.87 12.37
C LEU A 406 -11.10 -12.23 13.59
N SER A 407 -11.69 -11.24 14.26
CA SER A 407 -12.68 -11.48 15.33
C SER A 407 -14.01 -12.06 14.83
N LEU A 408 -14.37 -11.84 13.57
CA LEU A 408 -15.54 -12.44 12.92
C LEU A 408 -15.31 -13.88 12.47
N LEU A 409 -14.05 -14.25 12.22
CA LEU A 409 -13.65 -15.59 11.81
C LEU A 409 -13.19 -16.47 12.98
N ALA A 410 -13.12 -15.93 14.19
CA ALA A 410 -12.77 -16.65 15.41
C ALA A 410 -13.96 -16.84 16.37
N GLY A 411 -15.13 -16.29 16.03
CA GLY A 411 -16.38 -16.40 16.79
C GLY A 411 -17.29 -17.53 16.33
#